data_AF-A0A5S4EN53-F1
#
_entry.id   AF-A0A5S4EN53-F1
#
_cell.length_a   1.000
_cell.length_b   1.000
_cell.length_c   1.000
_cell.angle_alpha   90.00
_cell.angle_beta   90.00
_cell.angle_gamma   90.00
#
_symmetry.space_group_name_H-M   'P 1'
#
loop_
_entity.id
_entity.type
_entity.pdbx_description
1 polymer ?
#
loop_
_entity_poly.entity_id
_entity_poly.type
_entity_poly.pdbx_seq_one_letter_code
_entity_poly.pdbx_strand_id
1 'polypeptide(L)'
;MDAATRLVVVTGMTQASHDKEQVEPMLAMLEAPAEVLGPVESLIADSGFCSEKNIKACEAAGIVLLIAVARDEHPPDWRQRHSEPAALPEHATPVQALSHCMQTPGEIWRFPRTSSPTDCEKGSARGMDGSRPAELRRRQAQDDGLAHRRTGE
;
A
#
# COMPACT_ATOMS: atom_id res chain seq x y z
N MET A 1 -9.05 -8.69 6.07
CA MET A 1 -8.85 -9.79 5.10
C MET A 1 -7.49 -9.61 4.48
N ASP A 2 -6.71 -10.68 4.34
CA ASP A 2 -5.45 -10.62 3.59
C ASP A 2 -5.74 -10.56 2.07
N ALA A 3 -5.16 -9.58 1.39
CA ALA A 3 -5.47 -9.30 -0.01
C ALA A 3 -4.91 -10.37 -0.97
N ALA A 4 -3.79 -11.01 -0.63
CA ALA A 4 -3.13 -11.99 -1.48
C ALA A 4 -3.80 -13.36 -1.42
N THR A 5 -4.05 -13.85 -0.20
CA THR A 5 -4.57 -15.20 0.07
C THR A 5 -6.08 -15.24 0.19
N ARG A 6 -6.74 -14.08 0.34
CA ARG A 6 -8.16 -13.95 0.66
C ARG A 6 -8.56 -14.49 2.04
N LEU A 7 -7.61 -14.70 2.95
CA LEU A 7 -7.88 -15.18 4.30
C LEU A 7 -8.56 -14.10 5.16
N VAL A 8 -9.61 -14.48 5.89
CA VAL A 8 -10.21 -13.63 6.94
C VAL A 8 -9.45 -13.88 8.24
N VAL A 9 -8.72 -12.87 8.73
CA VAL A 9 -7.81 -12.99 9.89
C VAL A 9 -8.52 -12.61 11.20
N VAL A 10 -9.37 -11.58 11.15
CA VAL A 10 -10.09 -11.01 12.29
C VAL A 10 -11.51 -10.70 11.86
N THR A 11 -12.45 -10.81 12.79
CA THR A 11 -13.85 -10.40 12.64
C THR A 11 -14.27 -9.55 13.83
N GLY A 12 -15.04 -8.49 13.59
CA GLY A 12 -15.63 -7.66 14.64
C GLY A 12 -17.02 -7.18 14.22
N MET A 13 -17.89 -6.93 15.20
CA MET A 13 -19.23 -6.39 14.97
C MET A 13 -19.44 -5.15 15.85
N THR A 14 -20.05 -4.13 15.26
CA THR A 14 -20.41 -2.88 15.93
C THR A 14 -21.85 -2.52 15.58
N GLN A 15 -22.54 -1.81 16.48
CA GLN A 15 -23.81 -1.15 16.19
C GLN A 15 -23.63 0.35 15.90
N ALA A 16 -22.39 0.82 15.74
CA ALA A 16 -22.13 2.18 15.31
C ALA A 16 -22.79 2.42 13.93
N SER A 17 -23.34 3.62 13.75
CA SER A 17 -23.98 4.01 12.49
C SER A 17 -22.97 4.27 11.37
N HIS A 18 -21.67 4.33 11.67
CA HIS A 18 -20.61 4.60 10.71
C HIS A 18 -19.30 3.90 11.06
N ASP A 19 -18.45 3.75 10.05
CA ASP A 19 -17.17 3.03 10.17
C ASP A 19 -15.96 3.91 10.50
N LYS A 20 -16.16 5.23 10.65
CA LYS A 20 -15.10 6.23 10.89
C LYS A 20 -14.29 6.03 12.18
N GLU A 21 -14.69 5.12 13.05
CA GLU A 21 -14.00 4.79 14.30
C GLU A 21 -13.58 3.31 14.39
N GLN A 22 -13.77 2.55 13.31
CA GLN A 22 -13.65 1.09 13.36
C GLN A 22 -12.26 0.56 12.95
N VAL A 23 -11.32 1.43 12.55
CA VAL A 23 -9.95 1.00 12.23
C VAL A 23 -9.15 0.72 13.51
N GLU A 24 -9.17 1.62 14.49
CA GLU A 24 -8.50 1.42 15.79
C GLU A 24 -8.85 0.08 16.47
N PRO A 25 -10.13 -0.29 16.67
CA PRO A 25 -10.45 -1.57 17.30
C PRO A 25 -10.01 -2.76 16.46
N MET A 26 -10.00 -2.64 15.12
CA MET A 26 -9.52 -3.68 14.23
C MET A 26 -8.00 -3.87 14.37
N LEU A 27 -7.23 -2.78 14.48
CA LEU A 27 -5.78 -2.83 14.69
C LEU A 27 -5.43 -3.52 16.01
N ALA A 28 -6.16 -3.24 17.08
CA ALA A 28 -5.97 -3.92 18.37
C ALA A 28 -6.24 -5.43 18.27
N MET A 29 -7.29 -5.84 17.55
CA MET A 29 -7.58 -7.26 17.33
C MET A 29 -6.54 -7.97 16.44
N LEU A 30 -5.80 -7.22 15.61
CA LEU A 30 -4.77 -7.75 14.71
C LEU A 30 -3.44 -8.05 15.41
N GLU A 31 -3.22 -7.57 16.64
CA GLU A 31 -1.98 -7.80 17.38
C GLU A 31 -1.68 -9.29 17.60
N ALA A 32 -2.66 -10.07 18.09
CA ALA A 32 -2.45 -11.50 18.35
C ALA A 32 -2.25 -12.33 17.07
N PRO A 33 -3.04 -12.17 15.99
CA PRO A 33 -2.77 -12.85 14.72
C PRO A 33 -1.44 -12.46 14.07
N ALA A 34 -0.96 -11.24 14.26
CA ALA A 34 0.30 -10.77 13.69
C ALA A 34 1.52 -11.52 14.25
N GLU A 35 1.45 -12.07 15.47
CA GLU A 35 2.52 -12.92 16.02
C GLU A 35 2.72 -14.21 15.22
N VAL A 36 1.66 -14.72 14.58
CA VAL A 36 1.69 -15.98 13.84
C VAL A 36 1.83 -15.75 12.34
N LEU A 37 1.16 -14.73 11.80
CA LEU A 37 1.08 -14.46 10.37
C LEU A 37 2.09 -13.40 9.89
N GLY A 38 2.74 -12.69 10.81
CA GLY A 38 3.62 -11.56 10.53
C GLY A 38 2.92 -10.21 10.64
N PRO A 39 3.70 -9.11 10.65
CA PRO A 39 3.19 -7.76 10.83
C PRO A 39 2.36 -7.29 9.63
N VAL A 40 1.36 -6.46 9.90
CA VAL A 40 0.57 -5.80 8.86
C VAL A 40 1.37 -4.62 8.31
N GLU A 41 1.69 -4.64 7.01
CA GLU A 41 2.43 -3.55 6.37
C GLU A 41 1.52 -2.46 5.80
N SER A 42 0.37 -2.86 5.25
CA SER A 42 -0.57 -1.96 4.58
C SER A 42 -2.02 -2.33 4.87
N LEU A 43 -2.87 -1.32 5.06
CA LEU A 43 -4.31 -1.43 5.22
C LEU A 43 -5.02 -0.83 4.01
N ILE A 44 -5.92 -1.59 3.38
CA ILE A 44 -6.81 -1.12 2.33
C ILE A 44 -8.22 -1.00 2.92
N ALA A 45 -8.86 0.16 2.75
CA ALA A 45 -10.20 0.41 3.29
C ALA A 45 -11.06 1.27 2.35
N ASP A 46 -12.38 1.14 2.50
CA ASP A 46 -13.35 1.93 1.76
C ASP A 46 -13.55 3.32 2.40
N SER A 47 -14.17 4.24 1.64
CA SER A 47 -14.37 5.62 2.09
C SER A 47 -15.21 5.79 3.36
N GLY A 48 -16.00 4.79 3.75
CA GLY A 48 -16.73 4.77 5.02
C GLY A 48 -15.81 4.84 6.25
N PHE A 49 -14.57 4.34 6.12
CA PHE A 49 -13.55 4.37 7.17
C PHE A 49 -12.69 5.63 7.15
N CYS A 50 -12.92 6.57 6.21
CA CYS A 50 -12.08 7.75 6.07
C CYS A 50 -12.36 8.75 7.20
N SER A 51 -11.44 8.82 8.15
CA SER A 51 -11.44 9.78 9.25
C SER A 51 -10.01 10.12 9.66
N GLU A 52 -9.78 11.35 10.14
CA GLU A 52 -8.46 11.75 10.65
C GLU A 52 -7.99 10.84 11.78
N LYS A 53 -8.93 10.35 12.61
CA LYS A 53 -8.64 9.44 13.71
C LYS A 53 -8.08 8.11 13.21
N ASN A 54 -8.72 7.51 12.21
CA ASN A 54 -8.25 6.27 11.60
C ASN A 54 -6.91 6.46 10.87
N ILE A 55 -6.70 7.61 10.21
CA ILE A 55 -5.42 7.93 9.57
C ILE A 55 -4.30 8.00 10.60
N LYS A 56 -4.51 8.72 11.70
CA LYS A 56 -3.55 8.84 12.81
C LYS A 56 -3.30 7.49 13.51
N ALA A 57 -4.31 6.64 13.62
CA ALA A 57 -4.15 5.30 14.19
C ALA A 57 -3.23 4.42 13.34
N CYS A 58 -3.41 4.42 12.02
CA CYS A 58 -2.51 3.72 11.10
C CYS A 58 -1.10 4.32 11.10
N GLU A 59 -0.98 5.65 11.18
CA GLU A 59 0.30 6.35 11.31
C GLU A 59 1.04 5.92 12.58
N ALA A 60 0.35 5.91 13.73
CA ALA A 60 0.92 5.47 15.00
C ALA A 60 1.34 4.00 15.00
N ALA A 61 0.62 3.15 14.25
CA ALA A 61 0.98 1.75 14.06
C ALA A 61 2.08 1.53 13.00
N GLY A 62 2.51 2.59 12.29
CA GLY A 62 3.49 2.50 11.20
C GLY A 62 2.98 1.71 9.98
N ILE A 63 1.66 1.68 9.78
CA ILE A 63 0.98 0.95 8.71
C ILE A 63 0.66 1.92 7.57
N VAL A 64 0.95 1.49 6.34
CA VAL A 64 0.57 2.23 5.13
C VAL A 64 -0.95 2.19 4.97
N LEU A 65 -1.61 3.33 4.99
CA LEU A 65 -3.05 3.42 4.79
C LEU A 65 -3.38 3.76 3.32
N LEU A 66 -4.17 2.89 2.68
CA LEU A 66 -4.73 3.08 1.35
C LEU A 66 -6.26 3.15 1.48
N ILE A 67 -6.80 4.35 1.57
CA ILE A 67 -8.24 4.56 1.76
C ILE A 67 -8.79 5.58 0.78
N ALA A 68 -9.95 5.28 0.20
CA ALA A 68 -10.67 6.21 -0.65
C ALA A 68 -11.16 7.41 0.19
N VAL A 69 -10.77 8.63 -0.16
CA VAL A 69 -11.09 9.82 0.66
C VAL A 69 -12.57 10.19 0.58
N ALA A 70 -13.18 10.02 -0.59
CA ALA A 70 -14.59 10.26 -0.84
C ALA A 70 -15.08 9.38 -1.99
N ARG A 71 -16.40 9.29 -2.15
CA ARG A 71 -17.00 8.78 -3.39
C ARG A 71 -17.06 9.93 -4.38
N ASP A 72 -16.55 9.71 -5.58
CA ASP A 72 -16.78 10.63 -6.68
C ASP A 72 -18.24 10.53 -7.13
N GLU A 73 -18.95 11.66 -7.15
CA GLU A 73 -20.32 11.71 -7.68
C GLU A 73 -20.35 11.41 -9.19
N HIS A 74 -19.29 11.83 -9.90
CA HIS A 74 -19.08 11.57 -11.31
C HIS A 74 -17.64 11.12 -11.54
N PRO A 75 -17.43 9.93 -12.14
CA PRO A 75 -16.09 9.51 -12.50
C PRO A 75 -15.46 10.56 -13.43
N PRO A 76 -14.25 11.07 -13.11
CA PRO A 76 -13.59 12.06 -13.96
C PRO A 76 -13.32 11.49 -15.35
N ASP A 77 -13.18 12.37 -16.34
CA ASP A 77 -12.84 11.98 -17.71
C ASP A 77 -11.57 11.11 -17.71
N TRP A 78 -11.49 10.13 -18.62
CA TRP A 78 -10.40 9.17 -18.61
C TRP A 78 -9.02 9.82 -18.73
N ARG A 79 -8.91 10.99 -19.38
CA ARG A 79 -7.65 11.73 -19.43
C ARG A 79 -7.27 12.31 -18.08
N GLN A 80 -8.25 12.83 -17.34
CA GLN A 80 -8.04 13.42 -16.02
C GLN A 80 -7.59 12.37 -14.99
N ARG A 81 -8.00 11.10 -15.14
CA ARG A 81 -7.52 9.98 -14.29
C ARG A 81 -6.03 9.69 -14.43
N HIS A 82 -5.42 10.07 -15.55
CA HIS A 82 -3.99 9.84 -15.83
C HIS A 82 -3.16 11.12 -15.76
N SER A 83 -3.79 12.24 -15.38
CA SER A 83 -3.07 13.49 -15.15
C SER A 83 -2.40 13.46 -13.79
N GLU A 84 -1.20 14.01 -13.70
CA GLU A 84 -0.49 14.16 -12.44
C GLU A 84 -1.15 15.28 -11.61
N PRO A 85 -1.44 15.05 -10.32
CA PRO A 85 -2.04 16.06 -9.46
C PRO A 85 -1.08 17.22 -9.19
N ALA A 86 -1.64 18.37 -8.78
CA ALA A 86 -0.85 19.52 -8.38
C ALA A 86 -0.03 19.20 -7.11
N ALA A 87 1.15 19.81 -6.99
CA ALA A 87 2.05 19.58 -5.87
C ALA A 87 1.38 19.77 -4.51
N LEU A 88 1.73 18.90 -3.57
CA LEU A 88 1.20 18.93 -2.21
C LEU A 88 1.60 20.24 -1.48
N PRO A 89 0.67 20.92 -0.78
CA PRO A 89 0.99 22.10 0.04
C PRO A 89 1.95 21.78 1.20
N GLU A 90 2.80 22.73 1.60
CA GLU A 90 3.77 22.58 2.72
C GLU A 90 3.12 22.26 4.08
N HIS A 91 1.84 22.60 4.26
CA HIS A 91 1.08 22.35 5.49
C HIS A 91 -0.19 21.52 5.20
N ALA A 92 -0.04 20.49 4.36
CA ALA A 92 -1.14 19.60 4.04
C ALA A 92 -1.63 18.84 5.28
N THR A 93 -2.94 18.73 5.44
CA THR A 93 -3.54 17.84 6.44
C THR A 93 -3.28 16.38 6.06
N PRO A 94 -3.34 15.43 7.02
CA PRO A 94 -3.18 14.01 6.72
C PRO A 94 -4.13 13.51 5.62
N VAL A 95 -5.36 14.05 5.57
CA VAL A 95 -6.36 13.73 4.55
C VAL A 95 -5.96 14.28 3.18
N GLN A 96 -5.39 15.49 3.11
CA GLN A 96 -4.91 16.09 1.86
C GLN A 96 -3.68 15.34 1.32
N ALA A 97 -2.73 14.99 2.18
CA ALA A 97 -1.56 14.20 1.83
C ALA A 97 -1.96 12.82 1.27
N LEU A 98 -2.87 12.13 1.96
CA LEU A 98 -3.42 10.86 1.50
C LEU A 98 -4.14 11.00 0.16
N SER A 99 -4.99 12.02 0.00
CA SER A 99 -5.74 12.26 -1.24
C SER A 99 -4.81 12.47 -2.45
N HIS A 100 -3.73 13.23 -2.27
CA HIS A 100 -2.70 13.43 -3.29
C HIS A 100 -2.02 12.11 -3.65
N CYS A 101 -1.61 11.32 -2.65
CA CYS A 101 -0.94 10.04 -2.88
C CYS A 101 -1.82 9.04 -3.65
N MET A 102 -3.13 9.06 -3.41
CA MET A 102 -4.07 8.21 -4.14
C MET A 102 -4.27 8.63 -5.61
N GLN A 103 -3.93 9.88 -5.96
CA GLN A 103 -4.02 10.42 -7.33
C GLN A 103 -2.73 10.22 -8.12
N THR A 104 -1.58 10.09 -7.46
CA THR A 104 -0.27 9.89 -8.07
C THR A 104 -0.01 8.41 -8.40
N PRO A 105 0.14 8.03 -9.68
CA PRO A 105 0.43 6.65 -10.06
C PRO A 105 1.80 6.19 -9.54
N GLY A 106 1.84 5.08 -8.81
CA GLY A 106 3.09 4.46 -8.34
C GLY A 106 3.67 5.07 -7.06
N GLU A 107 2.99 6.04 -6.44
CA GLU A 107 3.33 6.51 -5.11
C GLU A 107 2.53 5.72 -4.06
N ILE A 108 3.24 5.14 -3.10
CA ILE A 108 2.64 4.52 -1.90
C ILE A 108 3.07 5.40 -0.74
N TRP A 109 2.10 6.03 -0.06
CA TRP A 109 2.38 6.85 1.12
C TRP A 109 2.93 5.96 2.24
N ARG A 110 4.22 6.11 2.53
CA ARG A 110 4.86 5.49 3.69
C ARG A 110 5.13 6.57 4.71
N PHE A 111 4.58 6.40 5.90
CA PHE A 111 4.99 7.19 7.05
C PHE A 111 6.46 6.85 7.36
N PRO A 112 7.37 7.84 7.44
CA PRO A 112 8.71 7.58 7.89
C PRO A 112 8.65 7.09 9.34
N ARG A 113 9.24 5.93 9.62
CA ARG A 113 9.17 5.29 10.95
C ARG A 113 9.89 6.11 12.04
N THR A 114 10.66 7.14 11.66
CA THR A 114 11.29 8.14 12.53
C THR A 114 11.79 9.36 11.71
N SER A 115 10.95 10.36 11.43
CA SER A 115 11.41 11.75 11.16
C SER A 115 10.24 12.75 11.14
N SER A 116 10.55 14.01 11.45
CA SER A 116 9.64 15.16 11.58
C SER A 116 8.81 15.46 10.31
N PRO A 117 7.71 16.27 10.41
CA PRO A 117 6.65 16.40 9.38
C PRO A 117 7.04 16.97 8.00
N THR A 118 8.32 17.09 7.67
CA THR A 118 8.84 17.71 6.44
C THR A 118 9.46 16.74 5.44
N ASP A 119 9.60 15.46 5.78
CA ASP A 119 10.25 14.51 4.88
C ASP A 119 9.21 13.71 4.08
N CYS A 120 8.80 14.28 2.95
CA CYS A 120 8.15 13.55 1.88
C CYS A 120 9.24 12.80 1.08
N GLU A 121 9.74 11.68 1.60
CA GLU A 121 10.66 10.85 0.83
C GLU A 121 9.88 10.05 -0.22
N LYS A 122 10.23 10.28 -1.50
CA LYS A 122 9.78 9.47 -2.63
C LYS A 122 10.14 8.01 -2.37
N GLY A 123 9.16 7.20 -1.97
CA GLY A 123 9.24 5.75 -2.04
C GLY A 123 9.30 5.32 -3.50
N SER A 124 10.47 5.36 -4.12
CA SER A 124 10.67 4.87 -5.48
C SER A 124 10.26 3.40 -5.57
N ALA A 125 9.37 3.08 -6.50
CA ALA A 125 9.12 1.72 -6.97
C ALA A 125 10.36 1.18 -7.70
N ARG A 126 11.46 0.93 -6.98
CA ARG A 126 12.55 0.12 -7.50
C ARG A 126 12.12 -1.34 -7.45
N GLY A 127 11.52 -1.78 -8.55
CA GLY A 127 11.10 -3.18 -8.72
C GLY A 127 10.40 -3.51 -10.03
N MET A 128 10.23 -2.56 -10.95
CA MET A 128 9.71 -2.81 -12.30
C MET A 128 10.64 -2.24 -13.37
N ASP A 129 11.93 -2.55 -13.30
CA ASP A 129 12.70 -2.66 -14.54
C ASP A 129 12.64 -4.12 -14.97
N GLY A 130 12.44 -4.36 -16.27
CA GLY A 130 12.42 -5.70 -16.85
C GLY A 130 13.79 -6.40 -16.81
N SER A 131 14.69 -6.02 -15.90
CA SER A 131 16.01 -6.61 -15.77
C SER A 131 15.89 -7.87 -14.93
N ARG A 132 15.86 -9.02 -15.61
CA ARG A 132 15.97 -10.34 -14.97
C ARG A 132 17.13 -10.34 -13.96
N PRO A 133 16.92 -10.81 -12.72
CA PRO A 133 17.96 -10.89 -11.70
C PRO A 133 19.19 -11.59 -12.25
N ALA A 134 20.40 -11.11 -11.89
CA ALA A 134 21.66 -11.68 -12.38
C ALA A 134 21.78 -13.19 -12.12
N GLU A 135 21.14 -13.70 -11.07
CA GLU A 135 21.06 -15.12 -10.74
C GLU A 135 20.23 -15.94 -11.74
N LEU A 136 19.17 -15.38 -12.30
CA LEU A 136 18.34 -16.04 -13.32
C LEU A 136 19.08 -16.12 -14.67
N ARG A 137 19.97 -15.14 -14.95
CA ARG A 137 20.84 -15.13 -16.14
C ARG A 137 21.92 -16.21 -16.08
N ARG A 138 22.42 -16.54 -14.88
CA ARG A 138 23.42 -17.62 -14.68
C ARG A 138 22.81 -19.02 -14.84
N ARG A 139 21.55 -19.21 -14.41
CA ARG A 139 20.85 -20.49 -14.57
C ARG A 139 20.54 -20.81 -16.04
N GLN A 140 20.07 -19.83 -16.81
CA GLN A 140 19.83 -20.01 -18.25
C GLN A 140 21.12 -20.35 -19.02
N ALA A 141 22.25 -19.69 -18.71
CA ALA A 141 23.54 -20.00 -19.33
C ALA A 141 24.08 -21.41 -18.97
N GLN A 142 23.75 -21.93 -17.78
CA GLN A 142 24.09 -23.31 -17.40
C GLN A 142 23.20 -24.34 -18.12
N ASP A 143 21.91 -24.07 -18.29
CA ASP A 143 20.99 -24.94 -19.02
C ASP A 143 21.28 -24.97 -20.53
N ASP A 144 21.59 -23.82 -21.13
CA ASP A 144 21.98 -23.71 -22.54
C ASP A 144 23.34 -24.38 -22.82
N GLY A 145 24.28 -24.31 -21.87
CA GLY A 145 25.57 -25.02 -21.93
C GLY A 145 25.45 -26.54 -21.78
N LEU A 146 24.44 -27.02 -21.04
CA LEU A 146 24.16 -28.45 -20.88
C LEU A 146 23.43 -29.04 -22.11
N ALA A 147 22.62 -28.22 -22.80
CA ALA A 147 21.95 -28.61 -24.04
C ALA A 147 22.93 -28.79 -25.21
N HIS A 148 23.96 -27.95 -25.30
CA HIS A 148 24.95 -28.04 -26.39
C HIS A 148 25.90 -29.23 -26.28
N ARG A 149 26.15 -29.76 -25.07
CA ARG A 149 26.95 -30.99 -24.89
C ARG A 149 26.21 -32.28 -25.25
N ARG A 150 24.88 -32.24 -25.47
CA ARG A 150 24.07 -33.41 -25.82
C ARG A 150 23.81 -33.59 -27.31
N THR A 151 24.28 -32.67 -28.15
CA THR A 151 24.06 -32.67 -29.60
C THR A 151 25.33 -32.93 -30.42
N GLY A 152 26.43 -33.29 -29.75
CA GLY A 152 27.69 -33.67 -30.39
C GLY A 152 28.10 -35.10 -30.05
N GLU A 153 27.40 -36.08 -30.63
CA GLU A 153 27.89 -37.44 -30.93
C GLU A 153 27.21 -37.93 -32.21
#